data_AF-A0A954HLW4-F1
#
_entry.id   AF-A0A954HLW4-F1
#
_cell.length_a   1.000
_cell.length_b   1.000
_cell.length_c   1.000
_cell.angle_alpha   90.00
_cell.angle_beta   90.00
_cell.angle_gamma   90.00
#
_symmetry.space_group_name_H-M   'P 1'
#
loop_
_entity.id
_entity.type
_entity.pdbx_description
1 polymer ?
#
loop_
_entity_poly.entity_id
_entity_poly.type
_entity_poly.pdbx_seq_one_letter_code
_entity_poly.pdbx_strand_id
1 'polypeptide(L)'
;GQLEGEFRERGAEVGVENHRQLYGKASKLVLSPETKAFDFKDEPAAVQTRYGDSQFGRGCLLARRLVEHGVSYIEVRSNGWDTHQDNFDTIKRNASQVDPAGAALIADLKERGLLEKTVVLWTGEFGRTPRVNPRGGRDHYPRVFNSWIAGGGIKGGQVIGASTADGTAVDHTPVTVPDLLSSICKAMQVDPTHENISPLGRPMKIVDGGNVVEELFS
;
A
#
# COMPACT_ATOMS: atom_id res chain seq x y z
N GLY A 1 3.64 5.28 -24.84
CA GLY A 1 3.20 6.56 -25.46
C GLY A 1 4.36 7.51 -25.67
N GLN A 2 4.10 8.75 -26.10
CA GLN A 2 5.13 9.77 -26.40
C GLN A 2 6.12 10.00 -25.24
N LEU A 3 5.60 10.06 -24.00
CA LEU A 3 6.39 10.15 -22.76
C LEU A 3 7.36 8.97 -22.55
N GLU A 4 6.96 7.74 -22.89
CA GLU A 4 7.86 6.58 -22.77
C GLU A 4 8.97 6.61 -23.82
N GLY A 5 8.71 7.18 -25.00
CA GLY A 5 9.74 7.42 -26.02
C GLY A 5 10.81 8.37 -25.51
N GLU A 6 10.40 9.48 -24.90
CA GLU A 6 11.30 10.45 -24.29
C GLU A 6 12.08 9.88 -23.09
N PHE A 7 11.47 9.02 -22.27
CA PHE A 7 12.18 8.31 -21.19
C PHE A 7 13.22 7.31 -21.72
N ARG A 8 12.91 6.64 -22.83
CA ARG A 8 13.79 5.66 -23.47
C ARG A 8 15.03 6.33 -24.07
N GLU A 9 14.85 7.46 -24.75
CA GLU A 9 15.94 8.27 -25.32
C GLU A 9 16.88 8.86 -24.25
N ARG A 10 16.45 8.90 -22.98
CA ARG A 10 17.23 9.44 -21.86
C ARG A 10 17.88 8.36 -20.98
N GLY A 11 18.03 7.14 -21.51
CA GLY A 11 18.82 6.07 -20.88
C GLY A 11 18.05 5.14 -19.95
N ALA A 12 16.72 5.30 -19.82
CA ALA A 12 15.88 4.42 -18.98
C ALA A 12 15.33 3.21 -19.75
N GLU A 13 16.07 2.68 -20.73
CA GLU A 13 15.59 1.62 -21.64
C GLU A 13 15.02 0.39 -20.91
N VAL A 14 15.72 -0.09 -19.89
CA VAL A 14 15.28 -1.24 -19.09
C VAL A 14 14.03 -0.90 -18.25
N GLY A 15 13.96 0.29 -17.67
CA GLY A 15 12.80 0.76 -16.90
C GLY A 15 11.56 0.95 -17.77
N VAL A 16 11.74 1.48 -18.99
CA VAL A 16 10.68 1.65 -19.99
C VAL A 16 10.21 0.29 -20.53
N GLU A 17 11.12 -0.65 -20.75
CA GLU A 17 10.78 -2.00 -21.22
C GLU A 17 10.02 -2.77 -20.13
N ASN A 18 10.48 -2.73 -18.87
CA ASN A 18 9.77 -3.31 -17.73
C ASN A 18 8.40 -2.66 -17.54
N HIS A 19 8.31 -1.33 -17.59
CA HIS A 19 7.05 -0.61 -17.50
C HIS A 19 6.12 -1.00 -18.66
N ARG A 20 6.60 -1.08 -19.90
CA ARG A 20 5.80 -1.53 -21.06
C ARG A 20 5.36 -2.97 -20.96
N GLN A 21 6.18 -3.85 -20.39
CA GLN A 21 5.77 -5.24 -20.16
C GLN A 21 4.69 -5.31 -19.08
N LEU A 22 4.82 -4.54 -17.99
CA LEU A 22 3.79 -4.38 -16.95
C LEU A 22 2.50 -3.78 -17.53
N TYR A 23 2.60 -2.67 -18.24
CA TYR A 23 1.48 -1.97 -18.87
C TYR A 23 0.85 -2.81 -19.98
N GLY A 24 1.65 -3.55 -20.74
CA GLY A 24 1.20 -4.48 -21.77
C GLY A 24 0.49 -5.70 -21.18
N LYS A 25 0.97 -6.23 -20.04
CA LYS A 25 0.27 -7.27 -19.27
C LYS A 25 -1.04 -6.75 -18.69
N ALA A 26 -1.03 -5.56 -18.08
CA ALA A 26 -2.23 -4.92 -17.54
C ALA A 26 -3.25 -4.58 -18.66
N SER A 27 -2.79 -4.06 -19.80
CA SER A 27 -3.64 -3.76 -20.96
C SER A 27 -4.20 -5.03 -21.58
N LYS A 28 -3.40 -6.10 -21.67
CA LYS A 28 -3.91 -7.42 -22.05
C LYS A 28 -4.97 -7.89 -21.06
N LEU A 29 -4.78 -7.74 -19.75
CA LEU A 29 -5.76 -8.12 -18.74
C LEU A 29 -7.10 -7.37 -18.88
N VAL A 30 -7.04 -6.06 -19.17
CA VAL A 30 -8.24 -5.22 -19.36
C VAL A 30 -8.95 -5.53 -20.68
N LEU A 31 -8.21 -5.94 -21.72
CA LEU A 31 -8.74 -6.16 -23.06
C LEU A 31 -8.99 -7.64 -23.40
N SER A 32 -8.59 -8.57 -22.53
CA SER A 32 -8.76 -10.01 -22.70
C SER A 32 -10.08 -10.49 -22.07
N PRO A 33 -10.42 -11.78 -22.23
CA PRO A 33 -11.47 -12.45 -21.46
C PRO A 33 -11.25 -12.42 -19.93
N GLU A 34 -10.10 -11.95 -19.45
CA GLU A 34 -9.80 -11.71 -18.02
C GLU A 34 -10.49 -10.45 -17.46
N THR A 35 -11.28 -9.75 -18.28
CA THR A 35 -12.33 -8.79 -17.85
C THR A 35 -13.23 -9.36 -16.75
N LYS A 36 -13.34 -10.69 -16.62
CA LYS A 36 -13.97 -11.35 -15.47
C LYS A 36 -13.45 -10.82 -14.13
N ALA A 37 -12.17 -10.44 -14.00
CA ALA A 37 -11.65 -9.88 -12.76
C ALA A 37 -12.44 -8.63 -12.30
N PHE A 38 -12.99 -7.88 -13.25
CA PHE A 38 -13.80 -6.67 -13.02
C PHE A 38 -15.32 -6.94 -12.92
N ASP A 39 -15.76 -8.17 -13.21
CA ASP A 39 -17.15 -8.57 -13.02
C ASP A 39 -17.33 -9.26 -11.66
N PHE A 40 -18.10 -8.63 -10.77
CA PHE A 40 -18.42 -9.16 -9.45
C PHE A 40 -19.69 -10.01 -9.42
N LYS A 41 -20.42 -10.16 -10.54
CA LYS A 41 -21.70 -10.91 -10.56
C LYS A 41 -21.57 -12.36 -10.10
N ASP A 42 -20.42 -12.97 -10.37
CA ASP A 42 -20.14 -14.35 -9.98
C ASP A 42 -19.59 -14.47 -8.54
N GLU A 43 -19.35 -13.36 -7.83
CA GLU A 43 -18.88 -13.40 -6.45
C GLU A 43 -20.02 -13.74 -5.49
N PRO A 44 -19.85 -14.72 -4.58
CA PRO A 44 -20.87 -15.05 -3.60
C PRO A 44 -21.28 -13.82 -2.78
N ALA A 45 -22.58 -13.68 -2.51
CA ALA A 45 -23.11 -12.54 -1.75
C ALA A 45 -22.44 -12.36 -0.36
N ALA A 46 -22.03 -13.46 0.27
CA ALA A 46 -21.29 -13.44 1.52
C ALA A 46 -19.91 -12.78 1.38
N VAL A 47 -19.22 -12.97 0.25
CA VAL A 47 -17.92 -12.34 -0.04
C VAL A 47 -18.14 -10.84 -0.24
N GLN A 48 -19.08 -10.44 -1.09
CA GLN A 48 -19.38 -9.03 -1.32
C GLN A 48 -19.74 -8.30 -0.01
N THR A 49 -20.54 -8.94 0.85
CA THR A 49 -20.90 -8.41 2.18
C THR A 49 -19.67 -8.22 3.08
N ARG A 50 -18.71 -9.17 3.08
CA ARG A 50 -17.49 -9.08 3.90
C ARG A 50 -16.62 -7.87 3.53
N TYR A 51 -16.47 -7.57 2.24
CA TYR A 51 -15.72 -6.39 1.79
C TYR A 51 -16.52 -5.09 1.92
N GLY A 52 -17.85 -5.20 1.89
CA GLY A 52 -18.77 -4.06 1.89
C GLY A 52 -18.89 -3.37 0.53
N ASP A 53 -19.89 -2.49 0.40
CA ASP A 53 -20.22 -1.80 -0.85
C ASP A 53 -19.65 -0.37 -0.93
N SER A 54 -18.55 -0.11 -0.23
CA SER A 54 -17.81 1.13 -0.39
C SER A 54 -16.91 1.07 -1.63
N GLN A 55 -16.48 2.23 -2.14
CA GLN A 55 -15.49 2.25 -3.23
C GLN A 55 -14.20 1.54 -2.84
N PHE A 56 -13.74 1.73 -1.59
CA PHE A 56 -12.58 1.05 -1.04
C PHE A 56 -12.79 -0.46 -0.95
N GLY A 57 -13.94 -0.90 -0.42
CA GLY A 57 -14.31 -2.33 -0.30
C GLY A 57 -14.32 -3.05 -1.64
N ARG A 58 -15.01 -2.49 -2.64
CA ARG A 58 -15.00 -3.01 -4.01
C ARG A 58 -13.59 -2.98 -4.62
N GLY A 59 -12.78 -1.97 -4.30
CA GLY A 59 -11.38 -1.88 -4.71
C GLY A 59 -10.52 -2.99 -4.13
N CYS A 60 -10.69 -3.33 -2.84
CA CYS A 60 -10.03 -4.46 -2.20
C CYS A 60 -10.47 -5.80 -2.79
N LEU A 61 -11.77 -5.98 -3.08
CA LEU A 61 -12.27 -7.19 -3.74
C LEU A 61 -11.66 -7.36 -5.14
N LEU A 62 -11.61 -6.27 -5.91
CA LEU A 62 -10.93 -6.26 -7.20
C LEU A 62 -9.44 -6.57 -7.05
N ALA A 63 -8.77 -5.98 -6.06
CA ALA A 63 -7.36 -6.22 -5.80
C ALA A 63 -7.10 -7.72 -5.56
N ARG A 64 -7.93 -8.40 -4.76
CA ARG A 64 -7.82 -9.86 -4.57
C ARG A 64 -7.89 -10.62 -5.90
N ARG A 65 -8.84 -10.27 -6.78
CA ARG A 65 -8.97 -10.89 -8.11
C ARG A 65 -7.75 -10.57 -9.00
N LEU A 66 -7.25 -9.35 -8.97
CA LEU A 66 -6.05 -8.98 -9.73
C LEU A 66 -4.80 -9.75 -9.25
N VAL A 67 -4.68 -10.03 -7.95
CA VAL A 67 -3.61 -10.89 -7.41
C VAL A 67 -3.75 -12.33 -7.92
N GLU A 68 -4.96 -12.89 -7.99
CA GLU A 68 -5.22 -14.22 -8.57
C GLU A 68 -4.78 -14.31 -10.03
N HIS A 69 -4.93 -13.20 -10.76
CA HIS A 69 -4.54 -13.08 -12.15
C HIS A 69 -3.08 -12.61 -12.36
N GLY A 70 -2.28 -12.53 -11.29
CA GLY A 70 -0.84 -12.27 -11.38
C GLY A 70 -0.45 -10.82 -11.63
N VAL A 71 -1.31 -9.86 -11.32
CA VAL A 71 -0.94 -8.43 -11.31
C VAL A 71 0.04 -8.18 -10.16
N SER A 72 1.17 -7.57 -10.47
CA SER A 72 2.30 -7.43 -9.55
C SER A 72 2.26 -6.17 -8.68
N TYR A 73 1.46 -5.17 -9.03
CA TYR A 73 1.29 -3.95 -8.24
C TYR A 73 -0.14 -3.44 -8.36
N ILE A 74 -0.79 -3.21 -7.23
CA ILE A 74 -2.18 -2.76 -7.14
C ILE A 74 -2.26 -1.68 -6.07
N GLU A 75 -2.84 -0.53 -6.43
CA GLU A 75 -3.11 0.56 -5.50
C GLU A 75 -4.63 0.67 -5.29
N VAL A 76 -5.07 0.62 -4.02
CA VAL A 76 -6.47 0.88 -3.65
C VAL A 76 -6.50 2.13 -2.77
N ARG A 77 -7.17 3.18 -3.24
CA ARG A 77 -7.20 4.47 -2.54
C ARG A 77 -8.40 4.59 -1.61
N SER A 78 -8.15 5.08 -0.40
CA SER A 78 -9.15 5.58 0.54
C SER A 78 -8.89 7.06 0.79
N ASN A 79 -9.85 7.92 0.45
CA ASN A 79 -9.68 9.37 0.53
C ASN A 79 -10.33 9.96 1.80
N GLY A 80 -10.03 11.21 2.10
CA GLY A 80 -10.71 11.96 3.17
C GLY A 80 -10.14 11.76 4.57
N TRP A 81 -8.85 11.43 4.69
CA TRP A 81 -8.14 11.28 5.97
C TRP A 81 -7.47 12.58 6.45
N ASP A 82 -7.45 13.63 5.62
CA ASP A 82 -6.91 14.96 5.94
C ASP A 82 -7.95 15.84 6.65
N THR A 83 -8.32 15.45 7.86
CA THR A 83 -9.47 15.98 8.60
C THR A 83 -9.14 17.23 9.44
N HIS A 84 -9.04 18.38 8.78
CA HIS A 84 -8.84 19.69 9.44
C HIS A 84 -10.08 20.23 10.17
N GLN A 85 -11.23 19.57 9.98
CA GLN A 85 -12.52 19.81 10.61
C GLN A 85 -13.32 18.48 10.62
N ASP A 86 -14.37 18.40 11.44
CA ASP A 86 -15.29 17.24 11.49
C ASP A 86 -14.57 15.87 11.55
N ASN A 87 -13.51 15.79 12.37
CA ASN A 87 -12.61 14.64 12.37
C ASN A 87 -13.31 13.37 12.86
N PHE A 88 -14.11 13.45 13.92
CA PHE A 88 -14.64 12.27 14.58
C PHE A 88 -15.61 11.48 13.70
N ASP A 89 -16.56 12.17 13.06
CA ASP A 89 -17.54 11.52 12.18
C ASP A 89 -16.89 11.05 10.87
N THR A 90 -15.97 11.85 10.32
CA THR A 90 -15.23 11.46 9.11
C THR A 90 -14.35 10.24 9.33
N ILE A 91 -13.57 10.20 10.41
CA ILE A 91 -12.73 9.04 10.74
C ILE A 91 -13.57 7.81 11.03
N LYS A 92 -14.68 7.94 11.78
CA LYS A 92 -15.59 6.81 12.04
C LYS A 92 -16.15 6.22 10.74
N ARG A 93 -16.60 7.07 9.82
CA ARG A 93 -17.09 6.65 8.50
C ARG A 93 -16.00 5.98 7.68
N ASN A 94 -14.81 6.56 7.60
CA ASN A 94 -13.71 6.00 6.82
C ASN A 94 -13.22 4.67 7.40
N ALA A 95 -13.05 4.60 8.73
CA ALA A 95 -12.65 3.38 9.43
C ALA A 95 -13.67 2.26 9.24
N SER A 96 -14.99 2.55 9.27
CA SER A 96 -16.03 1.55 9.02
C SER A 96 -16.01 0.95 7.61
N GLN A 97 -15.30 1.59 6.66
CA GLN A 97 -15.13 1.08 5.31
C GLN A 97 -13.78 0.36 5.15
N VAL A 98 -12.70 0.93 5.71
CA VAL A 98 -11.35 0.40 5.56
C VAL A 98 -11.10 -0.85 6.40
N ASP A 99 -11.56 -0.85 7.65
CA ASP A 99 -11.32 -1.96 8.58
C ASP A 99 -11.88 -3.31 8.06
N PRO A 100 -13.18 -3.44 7.72
CA PRO A 100 -13.70 -4.71 7.23
C PRO A 100 -13.12 -5.11 5.86
N ALA A 101 -12.91 -4.16 4.95
CA ALA A 101 -12.37 -4.44 3.62
C ALA A 101 -10.90 -4.90 3.67
N GLY A 102 -10.07 -4.26 4.50
CA GLY A 102 -8.67 -4.65 4.71
C GLY A 102 -8.57 -6.02 5.37
N ALA A 103 -9.39 -6.28 6.40
CA ALA A 103 -9.45 -7.59 7.05
C ALA A 103 -9.92 -8.69 6.06
N ALA A 104 -10.94 -8.41 5.25
CA ALA A 104 -11.44 -9.35 4.24
C ALA A 104 -10.38 -9.68 3.18
N LEU A 105 -9.63 -8.68 2.70
CA LEU A 105 -8.54 -8.87 1.74
C LEU A 105 -7.45 -9.78 2.29
N ILE A 106 -6.95 -9.52 3.51
CA ILE A 106 -5.92 -10.34 4.16
C ILE A 106 -6.43 -11.77 4.35
N ALA A 107 -7.65 -11.93 4.86
CA ALA A 107 -8.24 -13.23 5.11
C ALA A 107 -8.42 -14.05 3.82
N ASP A 108 -8.93 -13.45 2.74
CA ASP A 108 -9.12 -14.13 1.47
C ASP A 108 -7.77 -14.49 0.81
N LEU A 109 -6.79 -13.59 0.83
CA LEU A 109 -5.46 -13.89 0.32
C LEU A 109 -4.83 -15.04 1.10
N LYS A 110 -5.05 -15.11 2.42
CA LYS A 110 -4.58 -16.21 3.26
C LYS A 110 -5.27 -17.53 2.92
N GLU A 111 -6.59 -17.53 2.84
CA GLU A 111 -7.40 -18.72 2.51
C GLU A 111 -7.01 -19.31 1.14
N ARG A 112 -6.63 -18.45 0.20
CA ARG A 112 -6.22 -18.83 -1.15
C ARG A 112 -4.73 -19.15 -1.28
N GLY A 113 -3.96 -19.09 -0.19
CA GLY A 113 -2.51 -19.29 -0.20
C GLY A 113 -1.74 -18.22 -1.00
N LEU A 114 -2.34 -17.06 -1.23
CA LEU A 114 -1.76 -15.94 -1.98
C LEU A 114 -1.03 -14.95 -1.07
N LEU A 115 -1.37 -14.90 0.22
CA LEU A 115 -0.78 -13.95 1.16
C LEU A 115 0.74 -14.15 1.35
N GLU A 116 1.22 -15.40 1.31
CA GLU A 116 2.65 -15.70 1.46
C GLU A 116 3.53 -15.10 0.36
N LYS A 117 2.95 -14.84 -0.82
CA LYS A 117 3.64 -14.25 -1.98
C LYS A 117 3.20 -12.82 -2.30
N THR A 118 2.39 -12.20 -1.43
CA THR A 118 1.81 -10.87 -1.65
C THR A 118 2.06 -10.01 -0.43
N VAL A 119 2.76 -8.89 -0.60
CA VAL A 119 2.86 -7.87 0.45
C VAL A 119 1.62 -6.97 0.36
N VAL A 120 0.88 -6.88 1.46
CA VAL A 120 -0.23 -5.95 1.63
C VAL A 120 0.21 -4.86 2.59
N LEU A 121 0.25 -3.61 2.12
CA LEU A 121 0.60 -2.44 2.91
C LEU A 121 -0.60 -1.49 2.97
N TRP A 122 -0.91 -1.02 4.18
CA TRP A 122 -1.74 0.16 4.37
C TRP A 122 -0.92 1.25 5.04
N THR A 123 -0.85 2.39 4.38
CA THR A 123 -0.07 3.54 4.82
C THR A 123 -0.74 4.82 4.34
N GLY A 124 -0.42 5.92 5.02
CA GLY A 124 -0.65 7.28 4.55
C GLY A 124 0.66 8.03 4.39
N GLU A 125 0.58 9.36 4.31
CA GLU A 125 1.75 10.23 4.12
C GLU A 125 2.32 10.73 5.46
N PHE A 126 1.43 11.14 6.39
CA PHE A 126 1.78 11.64 7.72
C PHE A 126 0.58 11.60 8.67
N GLY A 127 0.87 11.58 9.97
CA GLY A 127 -0.12 11.51 11.04
C GLY A 127 -0.88 12.82 11.23
N ARG A 128 -1.79 12.81 12.21
CA ARG A 128 -2.60 13.95 12.65
C ARG A 128 -2.24 14.36 14.07
N THR A 129 -2.33 15.65 14.39
CA THR A 129 -1.98 16.14 15.74
C THR A 129 -2.75 15.38 16.83
N PRO A 130 -2.10 15.02 17.96
CA PRO A 130 -2.81 14.44 19.11
C PRO A 130 -3.88 15.38 19.67
N ARG A 131 -3.62 16.69 19.57
CA ARG A 131 -4.52 17.77 19.97
C ARG A 131 -5.55 18.06 18.88
N VAL A 132 -6.81 18.19 19.30
CA VAL A 132 -7.92 18.64 18.45
C VAL A 132 -7.86 20.16 18.28
N ASN A 133 -7.98 20.64 17.05
CA ASN A 133 -7.99 22.06 16.73
C ASN A 133 -9.38 22.69 17.02
N PRO A 134 -9.51 24.03 17.05
CA PRO A 134 -10.79 24.70 17.36
C PRO A 134 -11.95 24.38 16.40
N ARG A 135 -11.69 23.77 15.25
CA ARG A 135 -12.70 23.37 14.25
C ARG A 135 -13.17 21.92 14.44
N GLY A 136 -12.78 21.26 15.53
CA GLY A 136 -13.07 19.84 15.76
C GLY A 136 -12.29 18.91 14.83
N GLY A 137 -11.20 19.41 14.22
CA GLY A 137 -10.29 18.66 13.37
C GLY A 137 -8.94 18.37 14.02
N ARG A 138 -7.98 17.92 13.22
CA ARG A 138 -6.57 17.75 13.61
C ARG A 138 -5.67 18.23 12.47
N ASP A 139 -4.50 18.77 12.81
CA ASP A 139 -3.57 19.35 11.84
C ASP A 139 -2.50 18.33 11.40
N HIS A 140 -1.65 18.71 10.44
CA HIS A 140 -0.60 17.83 9.91
C HIS A 140 0.42 17.46 10.98
N TYR A 141 0.80 16.17 11.07
CA TYR A 141 1.71 15.67 12.09
C TYR A 141 2.68 14.61 11.56
N PRO A 142 3.77 15.00 10.90
CA PRO A 142 4.77 14.07 10.36
C PRO A 142 5.64 13.41 11.44
N ARG A 143 5.56 13.87 12.69
CA ARG A 143 6.41 13.41 13.79
C ARG A 143 6.08 11.98 14.25
N VAL A 144 4.81 11.60 14.21
CA VAL A 144 4.32 10.30 14.69
C VAL A 144 3.14 9.86 13.84
N PHE A 145 3.24 8.68 13.26
CA PHE A 145 2.15 8.00 12.55
C PHE A 145 2.43 6.50 12.52
N ASN A 146 1.46 5.73 12.04
CA ASN A 146 1.58 4.28 11.93
C ASN A 146 1.27 3.81 10.51
N SER A 147 1.62 2.56 10.25
CA SER A 147 1.25 1.80 9.06
C SER A 147 1.12 0.35 9.48
N TRP A 148 0.38 -0.45 8.72
CA TRP A 148 0.37 -1.90 8.91
C TRP A 148 0.73 -2.60 7.62
N ILE A 149 1.38 -3.76 7.77
CA ILE A 149 1.87 -4.57 6.67
C ILE A 149 1.60 -6.04 6.96
N ALA A 150 1.30 -6.83 5.93
CA ALA A 150 1.02 -8.26 6.03
C ALA A 150 1.49 -9.02 4.78
N GLY A 151 1.71 -10.33 4.93
CA GLY A 151 2.08 -11.23 3.83
C GLY A 151 3.54 -11.08 3.40
N GLY A 152 3.92 -11.76 2.31
CA GLY A 152 5.30 -11.74 1.80
C GLY A 152 6.34 -12.25 2.81
N GLY A 153 5.98 -13.26 3.61
CA GLY A 153 6.84 -13.80 4.67
C GLY A 153 6.94 -12.95 5.94
N ILE A 154 6.19 -11.85 6.05
CA ILE A 154 6.12 -11.04 7.27
C ILE A 154 5.31 -11.77 8.33
N LYS A 155 5.84 -11.84 9.55
CA LYS A 155 5.13 -12.37 10.71
C LYS A 155 4.08 -11.36 11.17
N GLY A 156 2.81 -11.68 10.99
CA GLY A 156 1.70 -10.86 11.47
C GLY A 156 1.47 -10.96 12.98
N GLY A 157 0.54 -10.15 13.49
CA GLY A 157 0.09 -10.21 14.89
C GLY A 157 1.04 -9.55 15.89
N GLN A 158 1.90 -8.65 15.42
CA GLN A 158 2.86 -7.90 16.23
C GLN A 158 2.69 -6.40 16.05
N VAL A 159 3.18 -5.64 17.04
CA VAL A 159 3.26 -4.18 17.01
C VAL A 159 4.72 -3.82 17.24
N ILE A 160 5.32 -3.16 16.26
CA ILE A 160 6.73 -2.74 16.32
C ILE A 160 6.77 -1.23 16.49
N GLY A 161 7.45 -0.79 17.54
CA GLY A 161 7.54 0.60 17.92
C GLY A 161 6.38 1.09 18.78
N ALA A 162 6.56 2.25 19.39
CA ALA A 162 5.55 2.90 20.22
C ALA A 162 5.67 4.42 20.15
N SER A 163 4.55 5.13 20.30
CA SER A 163 4.56 6.56 20.60
C SER A 163 4.62 6.80 22.10
N THR A 164 4.94 8.03 22.50
CA THR A 164 4.71 8.50 23.87
C THR A 164 3.21 8.39 24.21
N ALA A 165 2.89 8.33 25.50
CA ALA A 165 1.51 8.18 25.97
C ALA A 165 0.57 9.30 25.50
N ASP A 166 1.11 10.50 25.24
CA ASP A 166 0.36 11.65 24.71
C ASP A 166 0.34 11.71 23.17
N GLY A 167 0.99 10.75 22.49
CA GLY A 167 1.06 10.63 21.03
C GLY A 167 1.95 11.67 20.34
N THR A 168 2.76 12.42 21.09
CA THR A 168 3.52 13.56 20.55
C THR A 168 4.90 13.21 20.01
N ALA A 169 5.47 12.07 20.38
CA ALA A 169 6.76 11.60 19.85
C ALA A 169 6.77 10.08 19.69
N VAL A 170 7.75 9.57 18.94
CA VAL A 170 8.11 8.15 18.95
C VAL A 170 8.97 7.89 20.18
N ASP A 171 8.65 6.85 20.94
CA ASP A 171 9.26 6.55 22.24
C ASP A 171 10.19 5.33 22.17
N HIS A 172 9.69 4.21 21.64
CA HIS A 172 10.44 2.95 21.58
C HIS A 172 10.46 2.40 20.15
N THR A 173 11.59 1.75 19.79
CA THR A 173 11.84 1.08 18.50
C THR A 173 11.33 1.90 17.30
N PRO A 174 11.92 3.09 17.05
CA PRO A 174 11.48 3.92 15.94
C PRO A 174 11.70 3.20 14.62
N VAL A 175 10.67 3.18 13.79
CA VAL A 175 10.74 2.72 12.40
C VAL A 175 10.59 3.95 11.52
N THR A 176 11.64 4.27 10.75
CA THR A 176 11.61 5.36 9.79
C THR A 176 10.96 4.91 8.48
N VAL A 177 10.55 5.86 7.63
CA VAL A 177 10.02 5.53 6.29
C VAL A 177 11.04 4.72 5.46
N PRO A 178 12.34 5.07 5.41
CA PRO A 178 13.35 4.23 4.77
C PRO A 178 13.47 2.82 5.35
N ASP A 179 13.28 2.63 6.67
CA ASP A 179 13.31 1.29 7.28
C ASP A 179 12.14 0.42 6.82
N LEU A 180 10.93 1.01 6.77
CA LEU A 180 9.73 0.35 6.24
C LEU A 180 9.92 -0.05 4.78
N LEU A 181 10.40 0.88 3.94
CA LEU A 181 10.63 0.63 2.52
C LEU A 181 11.71 -0.44 2.30
N SER A 182 12.80 -0.40 3.06
CA SER A 182 13.85 -1.43 3.02
C SER A 182 13.31 -2.81 3.38
N SER A 183 12.38 -2.87 4.35
CA SER A 183 11.72 -4.11 4.75
C SER A 183 10.78 -4.66 3.67
N ILE A 184 10.05 -3.78 2.97
CA ILE A 184 9.24 -4.17 1.81
C ILE A 184 10.14 -4.70 0.68
N CYS A 185 11.25 -4.04 0.40
CA CYS A 185 12.25 -4.52 -0.56
C CYS A 185 12.76 -5.92 -0.21
N LYS A 186 13.08 -6.19 1.07
CA LYS A 186 13.44 -7.54 1.55
C LYS A 186 12.35 -8.57 1.27
N ALA A 187 11.09 -8.27 1.62
CA ALA A 187 9.96 -9.17 1.36
C ALA A 187 9.76 -9.45 -0.14
N MET A 188 10.04 -8.46 -0.99
CA MET A 188 9.97 -8.56 -2.46
C MET A 188 11.25 -9.12 -3.11
N GLN A 189 12.30 -9.39 -2.34
CA GLN A 189 13.63 -9.82 -2.84
C GLN A 189 14.25 -8.81 -3.83
N VAL A 190 14.06 -7.52 -3.54
CA VAL A 190 14.64 -6.40 -4.29
C VAL A 190 15.75 -5.78 -3.46
N ASP A 191 16.88 -5.44 -4.09
CA ASP A 191 17.97 -4.70 -3.44
C ASP A 191 17.54 -3.24 -3.20
N PRO A 192 17.33 -2.78 -1.95
CA PRO A 192 16.90 -1.41 -1.66
C PRO A 192 17.98 -0.38 -2.02
N THR A 193 19.24 -0.78 -2.11
CA THR A 193 20.37 0.10 -2.41
C THR A 193 20.60 0.30 -3.89
N HIS A 194 19.90 -0.47 -4.74
CA HIS A 194 20.01 -0.37 -6.18
C HIS A 194 19.71 1.06 -6.65
N GLU A 195 20.58 1.56 -7.52
CA GLU A 195 20.57 2.93 -8.00
C GLU A 195 20.15 2.97 -9.46
N ASN A 196 19.06 3.67 -9.74
CA ASN A 196 18.60 3.96 -11.08
C ASN A 196 19.12 5.33 -11.52
N ILE A 197 19.61 5.44 -12.75
CA ILE A 197 19.96 6.73 -13.34
C ILE A 197 18.71 7.34 -13.95
N SER A 198 18.31 8.50 -13.43
CA SER A 198 17.19 9.26 -13.99
C SER A 198 17.52 9.77 -15.40
N PRO A 199 16.50 10.15 -16.20
CA PRO A 199 16.67 10.81 -17.49
C PRO A 199 17.55 12.07 -17.52
N LEU A 200 17.83 12.64 -16.35
CA LEU A 200 18.67 13.84 -16.17
C LEU A 200 20.09 13.48 -15.68
N GLY A 201 20.46 12.19 -15.69
CA GLY A 201 21.75 11.72 -15.18
C GLY A 201 21.87 11.72 -13.65
N ARG A 202 20.78 12.05 -12.93
CA ARG A 202 20.78 12.03 -11.46
C ARG A 202 20.60 10.59 -10.95
N PRO A 203 21.49 10.09 -10.07
CA PRO A 203 21.29 8.82 -9.41
C PRO A 203 20.11 8.87 -8.43
N MET A 204 19.27 7.83 -8.47
CA MET A 204 18.11 7.64 -7.60
C MET A 204 18.10 6.22 -7.05
N LYS A 205 18.39 6.08 -5.76
CA LYS A 205 18.25 4.80 -5.06
C LYS A 205 16.78 4.40 -4.95
N ILE A 206 16.51 3.09 -4.93
CA ILE A 206 15.17 2.57 -4.64
C ILE A 206 14.73 3.02 -3.25
N VAL A 207 15.61 2.89 -2.26
CA VAL A 207 15.44 3.46 -0.92
C VAL A 207 16.69 4.25 -0.55
N ASP A 208 16.49 5.50 -0.14
CA ASP A 208 17.60 6.34 0.31
C ASP A 208 17.82 6.18 1.83
N GLY A 209 18.64 5.18 2.18
CA GLY A 209 18.96 4.83 3.56
C GLY A 209 17.97 3.87 4.21
N GLY A 210 18.01 3.80 5.55
CA GLY A 210 17.23 2.87 6.35
C GLY A 210 17.86 1.48 6.46
N ASN A 211 17.33 0.70 7.41
CA ASN A 211 17.67 -0.69 7.64
C ASN A 211 16.40 -1.54 7.65
N VAL A 212 16.55 -2.80 7.30
CA VAL A 212 15.46 -3.76 7.46
C VAL A 212 15.05 -3.83 8.93
N VAL A 213 13.75 -3.74 9.19
CA VAL A 213 13.15 -4.01 10.49
C VAL A 213 13.10 -5.53 10.66
N GLU A 214 14.17 -6.12 11.21
CA GLU A 214 14.33 -7.57 11.32
C GLU A 214 13.19 -8.25 12.10
N GLU A 215 12.60 -7.55 13.07
CA GLU A 215 11.47 -8.03 13.86
C GLU A 215 10.24 -8.37 13.01
N LEU A 216 10.07 -7.76 11.82
CA LEU A 216 9.00 -8.12 10.89
C LEU A 216 9.09 -9.58 10.39
N PHE A 217 10.27 -10.20 10.45
CA PHE A 217 10.55 -11.51 9.85
C PHE A 217 10.90 -12.60 10.88
N SER A 218 10.84 -12.31 12.19
CA SER A 218 11.24 -13.21 13.29
C SER A 218 10.09 -13.63 14.18
#